data_AF-A0A401ML56-F1
#
_entry.id   AF-A0A401ML56-F1
#
_cell.length_a   1.000
_cell.length_b   1.000
_cell.length_c   1.000
_cell.angle_alpha   90.00
_cell.angle_beta   90.00
_cell.angle_gamma   90.00
#
_symmetry.space_group_name_H-M   'P 1'
#
loop_
_entity.id
_entity.type
_entity.pdbx_description
1 polymer ?
#
loop_
_entity_poly.entity_id
_entity_poly.type
_entity_poly.pdbx_seq_one_letter_code
_entity_poly.pdbx_strand_id
1 'polypeptide(L)'
;MTHLSSSEGSWEPGARVAGLLFLDFEGAPANPDEVISEGLDGGYRDRTEELADVLRDLDEGPWSRFLACLALTRWADEAYDAVAEAARTPELVPWRGVSYDRFHSQDDTFWLLADAVGDSDDMVEERGTGTERLQAVRALLAIADRVQFDRRIGALLRRDLVVDNLADIQAVVDLGIVRLAKEQLSLDVLVRSGDRIEYGVQLKDVDSASSLKSATRGIAEKQLLGQIDGQKVAILDVHDIKAALTDKILGLVAHRARLTNATFVLRFEDGSITVPANGPTYP
;
A
#
# COMPACT_ATOMS: atom_id res chain seq x y z
N MET A 1 -3.59 -23.48 -14.49
CA MET A 1 -2.85 -23.01 -13.30
C MET A 1 -3.85 -22.91 -12.18
N THR A 2 -3.68 -23.78 -11.20
CA THR A 2 -4.63 -24.07 -10.13
C THR A 2 -4.69 -22.90 -9.16
N HIS A 3 -5.88 -22.32 -8.99
CA HIS A 3 -6.18 -21.41 -7.87
C HIS A 3 -5.97 -22.18 -6.57
N LEU A 4 -4.96 -21.78 -5.78
CA LEU A 4 -4.88 -22.14 -4.37
C LEU A 4 -5.87 -21.24 -3.62
N SER A 5 -7.12 -21.70 -3.58
CA SER A 5 -8.14 -21.29 -2.62
C SER A 5 -8.01 -22.19 -1.40
N SER A 6 -7.49 -21.66 -0.29
CA SER A 6 -7.89 -22.00 1.09
C SER A 6 -6.88 -21.42 2.09
N SER A 7 -7.19 -20.23 2.62
CA SER A 7 -6.85 -19.90 4.01
C SER A 7 -8.13 -19.41 4.67
N GLU A 8 -9.06 -20.34 4.88
CA GLU A 8 -10.14 -20.16 5.87
C GLU A 8 -9.49 -20.27 7.26
N GLY A 9 -8.72 -19.25 7.65
CA GLY A 9 -8.52 -18.97 9.05
C GLY A 9 -9.85 -18.44 9.56
N SER A 10 -10.48 -19.16 10.48
CA SER A 10 -11.70 -18.72 11.16
C SER A 10 -11.56 -17.25 11.58
N TRP A 11 -12.48 -16.40 11.11
CA TRP A 11 -12.59 -15.01 11.52
C TRP A 11 -13.09 -14.88 12.98
N GLU A 12 -13.33 -16.02 13.65
CA GLU A 12 -13.77 -16.05 15.04
C GLU A 12 -12.55 -16.02 15.98
N PRO A 13 -12.58 -15.15 17.01
CA PRO A 13 -11.53 -15.13 18.02
C PRO A 13 -11.47 -16.48 18.75
N GLY A 14 -10.26 -16.90 19.10
CA GLY A 14 -10.07 -18.06 19.98
C GLY A 14 -10.77 -17.84 21.32
N ALA A 15 -11.20 -18.93 21.98
CA ALA A 15 -11.99 -18.85 23.22
C ALA A 15 -11.31 -18.01 24.32
N ARG A 16 -9.97 -18.04 24.40
CA ARG A 16 -9.19 -17.21 25.33
C ARG A 16 -9.38 -15.72 25.05
N VAL A 17 -9.15 -15.28 23.81
CA VAL A 17 -9.33 -13.88 23.42
C VAL A 17 -10.79 -13.44 23.51
N ALA A 18 -11.74 -14.33 23.21
CA ALA A 18 -13.15 -14.05 23.40
C ALA A 18 -13.46 -13.69 24.88
N GLY A 19 -12.91 -14.46 25.83
CA GLY A 19 -13.06 -14.16 27.26
C GLY A 19 -12.36 -12.87 27.71
N LEU A 20 -11.26 -12.51 27.06
CA LEU A 20 -10.42 -11.36 27.44
C LEU A 20 -10.83 -10.04 26.79
N LEU A 21 -11.38 -10.05 25.58
CA LEU A 21 -11.61 -8.83 24.80
C LEU A 21 -13.03 -8.70 24.22
N PHE A 22 -13.86 -9.75 24.28
CA PHE A 22 -15.27 -9.65 23.86
C PHE A 22 -16.25 -9.58 25.04
N LEU A 23 -15.70 -9.44 26.25
CA LEU A 23 -16.43 -9.17 27.47
C LEU A 23 -15.85 -7.91 28.12
N ASP A 24 -16.70 -7.00 28.59
CA ASP A 24 -16.29 -5.88 29.44
C ASP A 24 -15.74 -6.36 30.79
N PHE A 25 -15.30 -5.43 31.64
CA PHE A 25 -14.69 -5.76 32.93
C PHE A 25 -15.71 -6.30 33.95
N GLU A 26 -17.01 -6.16 33.69
CA GLU A 26 -18.13 -6.73 34.43
C GLU A 26 -18.59 -8.10 33.89
N GLY A 27 -18.05 -8.54 32.75
CA GLY A 27 -18.34 -9.83 32.11
C GLY A 27 -19.54 -9.81 31.15
N ALA A 28 -20.05 -8.65 30.76
CA ALA A 28 -21.07 -8.52 29.72
C ALA A 28 -20.45 -8.42 28.32
N PRO A 29 -21.15 -8.84 27.26
CA PRO A 29 -20.62 -8.79 25.89
C PRO A 29 -20.30 -7.36 25.45
N ALA A 30 -19.10 -7.16 24.91
CA ALA A 30 -18.60 -5.86 24.46
C ALA A 30 -17.77 -5.99 23.18
N ASN A 31 -17.56 -4.85 22.49
CA ASN A 31 -16.64 -4.80 21.36
C ASN A 31 -15.18 -4.73 21.87
N PRO A 32 -14.24 -5.49 21.30
CA PRO A 32 -12.81 -5.38 21.62
C PRO A 32 -12.27 -3.96 21.64
N ASP A 33 -12.67 -3.09 20.72
CA ASP A 33 -12.21 -1.71 20.68
C ASP A 33 -12.64 -0.93 21.93
N GLU A 34 -13.87 -1.18 22.41
CA GLU A 34 -14.42 -0.58 23.63
C GLU A 34 -13.66 -1.10 24.85
N VAL A 35 -13.48 -2.41 24.95
CA VAL A 35 -12.75 -3.06 26.05
C VAL A 35 -11.30 -2.57 26.14
N ILE A 36 -10.62 -2.43 24.99
CA ILE A 36 -9.25 -1.92 24.92
C ILE A 36 -9.20 -0.48 25.39
N SER A 37 -10.19 0.35 25.01
CA SER A 37 -10.26 1.74 25.45
C SER A 37 -10.59 1.85 26.95
N GLU A 38 -11.61 1.14 27.43
CA GLU A 38 -12.03 1.13 28.85
C GLU A 38 -10.93 0.59 29.76
N GLY A 39 -10.10 -0.32 29.26
CA GLY A 39 -8.93 -0.82 29.97
C GLY A 39 -8.03 0.31 30.48
N LEU A 40 -7.95 1.44 29.78
CA LEU A 40 -7.16 2.60 30.21
C LEU A 40 -7.71 3.28 31.47
N ASP A 41 -9.01 3.19 31.71
CA ASP A 41 -9.66 3.72 32.92
C ASP A 41 -9.51 2.76 34.11
N GLY A 42 -9.09 1.51 33.87
CA GLY A 42 -8.83 0.50 34.90
C GLY A 42 -8.98 -0.94 34.38
N GLY A 43 -8.55 -1.93 35.18
CA GLY A 43 -8.77 -3.35 34.88
C GLY A 43 -7.81 -3.98 33.87
N TYR A 44 -7.08 -3.20 33.07
CA TYR A 44 -6.11 -3.73 32.08
C TYR A 44 -5.10 -4.72 32.68
N ARG A 45 -4.68 -4.49 33.94
CA ARG A 45 -3.70 -5.34 34.65
C ARG A 45 -4.15 -6.78 34.79
N ASP A 46 -5.45 -6.99 34.97
CA ASP A 46 -6.03 -8.32 35.18
C ASP A 46 -6.02 -9.17 33.90
N ARG A 47 -5.82 -8.54 32.73
CA ARG A 47 -5.84 -9.19 31.41
C ARG A 47 -4.47 -9.23 30.74
N THR A 48 -3.52 -8.43 31.22
CA THR A 48 -2.22 -8.20 30.57
C THR A 48 -1.41 -9.49 30.43
N GLU A 49 -1.24 -10.26 31.50
CA GLU A 49 -0.42 -11.49 31.48
C GLU A 49 -0.99 -12.53 30.50
N GLU A 50 -2.30 -12.75 30.54
CA GLU A 50 -2.94 -13.74 29.67
C GLU A 50 -2.92 -13.30 28.20
N LEU A 51 -3.10 -12.00 27.91
CA LEU A 51 -2.95 -11.47 26.55
C LEU A 51 -1.51 -11.57 26.04
N ALA A 52 -0.51 -11.38 26.91
CA ALA A 52 0.89 -11.57 26.53
C ALA A 52 1.18 -13.03 26.17
N ASP A 53 0.57 -13.98 26.88
CA ASP A 53 0.64 -15.39 26.53
C ASP A 53 -0.04 -15.69 25.19
N VAL A 54 -1.22 -15.12 24.93
CA VAL A 54 -1.89 -15.24 23.62
C VAL A 54 -1.00 -14.72 22.49
N LEU A 55 -0.38 -13.56 22.65
CA LEU A 55 0.47 -12.96 21.61
C LEU A 55 1.66 -13.86 21.24
N ARG A 56 2.26 -14.52 22.25
CA ARG A 56 3.41 -15.41 22.13
C ARG A 56 3.06 -16.81 21.63
N ASP A 57 1.81 -17.25 21.81
CA ASP A 57 1.35 -18.58 21.40
C ASP A 57 1.21 -18.68 19.87
N LEU A 58 1.89 -19.64 19.26
CA LEU A 58 1.85 -19.86 17.81
C LEU A 58 0.64 -20.72 17.38
N ASP A 59 0.02 -21.42 18.33
CA ASP A 59 -1.19 -22.20 18.09
C ASP A 59 -2.46 -21.33 18.16
N GLU A 60 -2.35 -20.12 18.72
CA GLU A 60 -3.42 -19.12 18.68
C GLU A 60 -3.64 -18.57 17.27
N GLY A 61 -4.92 -18.33 16.96
CA GLY A 61 -5.33 -17.82 15.65
C GLY A 61 -4.73 -16.44 15.35
N PRO A 62 -4.46 -16.10 14.08
CA PRO A 62 -3.91 -14.79 13.70
C PRO A 62 -4.69 -13.59 14.26
N TRP A 63 -6.03 -13.67 14.24
CA TRP A 63 -6.90 -12.63 14.78
C TRP A 63 -6.77 -12.46 16.30
N SER A 64 -6.72 -13.57 17.05
CA SER A 64 -6.47 -13.58 18.50
C SER A 64 -5.17 -12.85 18.84
N ARG A 65 -4.09 -13.21 18.14
CA ARG A 65 -2.76 -12.64 18.36
C ARG A 65 -2.69 -11.16 18.00
N PHE A 66 -3.39 -10.76 16.94
CA PHE A 66 -3.50 -9.35 16.57
C PHE A 66 -4.20 -8.53 17.65
N LEU A 67 -5.38 -8.96 18.10
CA LEU A 67 -6.12 -8.24 19.12
C LEU A 67 -5.33 -8.14 20.44
N ALA A 68 -4.63 -9.22 20.83
CA ALA A 68 -3.73 -9.18 21.97
C ALA A 68 -2.60 -8.15 21.77
N CYS A 69 -1.99 -8.11 20.59
CA CYS A 69 -0.97 -7.11 20.26
C CYS A 69 -1.52 -5.67 20.35
N LEU A 70 -2.71 -5.41 19.81
CA LEU A 70 -3.36 -4.10 19.87
C LEU A 70 -3.63 -3.67 21.31
N ALA A 71 -4.24 -4.54 22.12
CA ALA A 71 -4.57 -4.27 23.51
C ALA A 71 -3.32 -3.92 24.33
N LEU A 72 -2.31 -4.80 24.28
CA LEU A 72 -1.05 -4.62 25.01
C LEU A 72 -0.30 -3.36 24.56
N THR A 73 -0.31 -3.06 23.24
CA THR A 73 0.31 -1.84 22.70
C THR A 73 -0.41 -0.60 23.22
N ARG A 74 -1.75 -0.60 23.20
CA ARG A 74 -2.56 0.53 23.68
C ARG A 74 -2.34 0.80 25.16
N TRP A 75 -2.14 -0.26 25.96
CA TRP A 75 -1.88 -0.21 27.39
C TRP A 75 -0.39 -0.01 27.75
N ALA A 76 0.45 0.26 26.74
CA ALA A 76 1.89 0.47 26.84
C ALA A 76 2.66 -0.64 27.57
N ASP A 77 2.24 -1.90 27.37
CA ASP A 77 2.90 -3.10 27.89
C ASP A 77 3.82 -3.74 26.81
N GLU A 78 4.37 -4.93 27.05
CA GLU A 78 5.43 -5.62 26.29
C GLU A 78 5.02 -6.07 24.86
N ALA A 79 4.32 -5.23 24.08
CA ALA A 79 3.95 -5.50 22.69
C ALA A 79 4.68 -4.61 21.66
N TYR A 80 5.35 -3.53 22.07
CA TYR A 80 6.08 -2.68 21.13
C TYR A 80 7.15 -3.43 20.33
N ASP A 81 7.84 -4.40 20.94
CA ASP A 81 8.79 -5.26 20.24
C ASP A 81 8.12 -6.11 19.16
N ALA A 82 6.90 -6.61 19.43
CA ALA A 82 6.11 -7.34 18.45
C ALA A 82 5.66 -6.44 17.30
N VAL A 83 5.31 -5.18 17.57
CA VAL A 83 5.01 -4.17 16.54
C VAL A 83 6.25 -3.89 15.68
N ALA A 84 7.41 -3.68 16.32
CA ALA A 84 8.65 -3.40 15.62
C ALA A 84 9.15 -4.60 14.79
N GLU A 85 9.00 -5.83 15.28
CA GLU A 85 9.26 -7.06 14.51
C GLU A 85 8.29 -7.19 13.33
N ALA A 86 7.00 -6.96 13.54
CA ALA A 86 6.01 -7.02 12.47
C ALA A 86 6.35 -6.03 11.35
N ALA A 87 6.78 -4.82 11.69
CA ALA A 87 7.17 -3.80 10.73
C ALA A 87 8.49 -4.11 9.98
N ARG A 88 9.38 -4.96 10.51
CA ARG A 88 10.61 -5.34 9.80
C ARG A 88 10.32 -6.11 8.51
N THR A 89 9.37 -7.05 8.57
CA THR A 89 8.98 -7.87 7.42
C THR A 89 7.46 -7.94 7.28
N PRO A 90 6.81 -6.82 6.88
CA PRO A 90 5.36 -6.67 6.97
C PRO A 90 4.58 -7.71 6.15
N GLU A 91 5.19 -8.27 5.11
CA GLU A 91 4.57 -9.25 4.21
C GLU A 91 4.52 -10.67 4.78
N LEU A 92 5.32 -10.94 5.83
CA LEU A 92 5.41 -12.26 6.46
C LEU A 92 4.72 -12.31 7.83
N VAL A 93 4.08 -11.21 8.24
CA VAL A 93 3.39 -11.14 9.52
C VAL A 93 2.21 -12.11 9.50
N PRO A 94 2.11 -13.08 10.43
CA PRO A 94 1.06 -14.11 10.40
C PRO A 94 -0.36 -13.54 10.46
N TRP A 95 -0.49 -12.34 11.01
CA TRP A 95 -1.74 -11.61 11.20
C TRP A 95 -1.89 -10.42 10.26
N ARG A 96 -1.13 -10.39 9.16
CA ARG A 96 -1.39 -9.48 8.03
C ARG A 96 -2.72 -9.84 7.36
N GLY A 97 -3.52 -8.84 6.99
CA GLY A 97 -4.77 -9.05 6.25
C GLY A 97 -5.88 -9.69 7.08
N VAL A 98 -5.78 -9.65 8.42
CA VAL A 98 -6.86 -10.09 9.32
C VAL A 98 -7.94 -9.01 9.49
N SER A 99 -7.57 -7.75 9.29
CA SER A 99 -8.47 -6.60 9.34
C SER A 99 -8.44 -5.85 8.00
N TYR A 100 -9.59 -5.27 7.65
CA TYR A 100 -9.75 -4.46 6.44
C TYR A 100 -10.59 -3.23 6.73
N ASP A 101 -10.18 -2.10 6.17
CA ASP A 101 -10.98 -0.89 6.17
C ASP A 101 -12.27 -1.09 5.37
N ARG A 102 -13.40 -0.75 5.99
CA ARG A 102 -14.73 -0.94 5.39
C ARG A 102 -14.98 -0.07 4.16
N PHE A 103 -14.27 1.04 4.01
CA PHE A 103 -14.53 2.00 2.94
C PHE A 103 -13.74 1.67 1.66
N HIS A 104 -12.51 1.18 1.82
CA HIS A 104 -11.60 0.92 0.71
C HIS A 104 -11.27 -0.56 0.52
N SER A 105 -11.75 -1.45 1.41
CA SER A 105 -11.47 -2.90 1.40
C SER A 105 -9.97 -3.20 1.35
N GLN A 106 -9.18 -2.36 2.01
CA GLN A 106 -7.73 -2.47 2.09
C GLN A 106 -7.33 -2.91 3.49
N ASP A 107 -6.27 -3.71 3.55
CA ASP A 107 -5.73 -4.19 4.81
C ASP A 107 -5.26 -3.02 5.68
N ASP A 108 -5.87 -2.89 6.85
CA ASP A 108 -5.64 -1.84 7.83
C ASP A 108 -4.90 -2.33 9.09
N THR A 109 -4.30 -3.53 9.05
CA THR A 109 -3.58 -4.11 10.20
C THR A 109 -2.51 -3.14 10.75
N PHE A 110 -1.66 -2.60 9.87
CA PHE A 110 -0.62 -1.64 10.27
C PHE A 110 -1.16 -0.25 10.59
N TRP A 111 -2.30 0.11 10.02
CA TRP A 111 -3.03 1.30 10.45
C TRP A 111 -3.40 1.13 11.92
N LEU A 112 -4.11 0.08 12.32
CA LEU A 112 -4.57 -0.09 13.71
C LEU A 112 -3.39 -0.14 14.70
N LEU A 113 -2.24 -0.70 14.32
CA LEU A 113 -1.02 -0.65 15.13
C LEU A 113 -0.48 0.77 15.29
N ALA A 114 -0.50 1.58 14.23
CA ALA A 114 -0.08 2.98 14.31
C ALA A 114 -0.95 3.80 15.28
N ASP A 115 -2.27 3.57 15.25
CA ASP A 115 -3.19 4.16 16.23
C ASP A 115 -2.87 3.69 17.65
N ALA A 116 -2.73 2.37 17.87
CA ALA A 116 -2.45 1.83 19.20
C ALA A 116 -1.14 2.39 19.78
N VAL A 117 -0.07 2.49 18.99
CA VAL A 117 1.22 3.07 19.38
C VAL A 117 1.12 4.59 19.62
N GLY A 118 0.41 5.31 18.75
CA GLY A 118 0.26 6.76 18.86
C GLY A 118 -0.55 7.16 20.10
N ASP A 119 -1.61 6.41 20.38
CA ASP A 119 -2.54 6.73 21.44
C ASP A 119 -2.10 6.23 22.82
N SER A 120 -1.17 5.28 22.92
CA SER A 120 -0.69 4.71 24.20
C SER A 120 0.04 5.68 25.14
N ASP A 121 0.12 6.95 24.78
CA ASP A 121 0.89 7.99 25.48
C ASP A 121 0.56 8.12 26.97
N ASP A 122 -0.74 8.00 27.32
CA ASP A 122 -1.22 8.12 28.69
C ASP A 122 -0.62 7.05 29.62
N MET A 123 -0.24 5.89 29.07
CA MET A 123 0.30 4.76 29.81
C MET A 123 1.82 4.69 29.80
N VAL A 124 2.48 5.36 28.84
CA VAL A 124 3.92 5.23 28.61
C VAL A 124 4.75 5.70 29.80
N GLU A 125 4.36 6.80 30.44
CA GLU A 125 5.06 7.30 31.63
C GLU A 125 4.84 6.37 32.83
N GLU A 126 3.61 5.90 33.04
CA GLU A 126 3.28 4.96 34.11
C GLU A 126 4.06 3.64 33.98
N ARG A 127 4.19 3.13 32.76
CA ARG A 127 4.83 1.85 32.46
C ARG A 127 6.34 1.96 32.24
N GLY A 128 6.86 3.17 32.01
CA GLY A 128 8.28 3.38 31.72
C GLY A 128 8.73 2.83 30.35
N THR A 129 7.80 2.67 29.40
CA THR A 129 8.01 1.99 28.10
C THR A 129 8.25 2.97 26.94
N GLY A 130 8.71 4.19 27.25
CA GLY A 130 8.88 5.25 26.24
C GLY A 130 9.94 4.95 25.19
N THR A 131 10.99 4.21 25.56
CA THR A 131 12.07 3.83 24.63
C THR A 131 11.56 2.84 23.60
N GLU A 132 10.83 1.83 24.06
CA GLU A 132 10.22 0.77 23.27
C GLU A 132 9.15 1.34 22.34
N ARG A 133 8.32 2.27 22.84
CA ARG A 133 7.35 3.02 22.02
C ARG A 133 8.05 3.75 20.87
N LEU A 134 9.12 4.49 21.16
CA LEU A 134 9.88 5.21 20.11
C LEU A 134 10.46 4.25 19.06
N GLN A 135 10.91 3.07 19.47
CA GLN A 135 11.38 2.04 18.53
C GLN A 135 10.24 1.51 17.63
N ALA A 136 9.06 1.26 18.20
CA ALA A 136 7.89 0.87 17.44
C ALA A 136 7.45 1.97 16.45
N VAL A 137 7.44 3.23 16.88
CA VAL A 137 7.17 4.40 16.01
C VAL A 137 8.13 4.44 14.83
N ARG A 138 9.45 4.34 15.08
CA ARG A 138 10.46 4.33 14.03
C ARG A 138 10.22 3.19 13.04
N ALA A 139 9.93 1.99 13.54
CA ALA A 139 9.71 0.82 12.71
C ALA A 139 8.47 0.98 11.81
N LEU A 140 7.37 1.52 12.34
CA LEU A 140 6.16 1.79 11.55
C LEU A 140 6.37 2.89 10.51
N LEU A 141 7.06 3.99 10.87
CA LEU A 141 7.39 5.05 9.91
C LEU A 141 8.25 4.51 8.76
N ALA A 142 9.22 3.64 9.05
CA ALA A 142 10.13 3.05 8.06
C ALA A 142 9.45 2.16 7.00
N ILE A 143 8.17 1.86 7.15
CA ILE A 143 7.40 1.08 6.18
C ILE A 143 6.25 1.88 5.54
N ALA A 144 6.11 3.17 5.84
CA ALA A 144 5.03 4.01 5.33
C ALA A 144 5.06 4.23 3.81
N ASP A 145 6.17 3.96 3.15
CA ASP A 145 6.27 3.94 1.69
C ASP A 145 5.81 2.62 1.05
N ARG A 146 5.59 1.57 1.85
CA ARG A 146 5.29 0.19 1.38
C ARG A 146 3.94 -0.33 1.82
N VAL A 147 3.46 0.10 2.99
CA VAL A 147 2.17 -0.34 3.54
C VAL A 147 1.23 0.84 3.71
N GLN A 148 -0.06 0.56 3.65
CA GLN A 148 -1.09 1.57 3.80
C GLN A 148 -1.35 1.87 5.28
N PHE A 149 -1.35 3.16 5.61
CA PHE A 149 -1.70 3.67 6.94
C PHE A 149 -2.88 4.65 6.94
N ASP A 150 -3.34 5.10 5.76
CA ASP A 150 -4.33 6.18 5.60
C ASP A 150 -3.98 7.42 6.46
N ARG A 151 -4.96 8.13 6.99
CA ARG A 151 -4.84 9.30 7.88
C ARG A 151 -4.26 8.97 9.25
N ARG A 152 -4.09 7.69 9.58
CA ARG A 152 -3.88 7.21 10.96
C ARG A 152 -2.40 7.01 11.27
N ILE A 153 -1.56 7.08 10.24
CA ILE A 153 -0.17 7.50 10.39
C ILE A 153 -0.04 8.81 11.18
N GLY A 154 -1.07 9.68 11.15
CA GLY A 154 -1.14 10.91 11.93
C GLY A 154 -0.99 10.70 13.44
N ALA A 155 -1.39 9.54 13.98
CA ALA A 155 -1.19 9.19 15.38
C ALA A 155 0.30 9.10 15.76
N LEU A 156 1.17 8.81 14.79
CA LEU A 156 2.62 8.79 14.95
C LEU A 156 3.28 10.17 14.73
N LEU A 157 2.52 11.16 14.27
CA LEU A 157 3.02 12.51 13.93
C LEU A 157 2.82 13.53 15.06
N ARG A 158 2.74 13.06 16.30
CA ARG A 158 2.73 13.91 17.49
C ARG A 158 4.06 14.63 17.65
N ARG A 159 4.05 15.81 18.25
CA ARG A 159 5.22 16.71 18.28
C ARG A 159 6.45 16.07 18.90
N ASP A 160 6.28 15.37 20.01
CA ASP A 160 7.32 14.62 20.72
C ASP A 160 7.93 13.54 19.81
N LEU A 161 7.09 12.67 19.24
CA LEU A 161 7.52 11.61 18.32
C LEU A 161 8.21 12.14 17.06
N VAL A 162 7.71 13.23 16.48
CA VAL A 162 8.28 13.85 15.28
C VAL A 162 9.67 14.42 15.56
N VAL A 163 9.87 15.06 16.72
CA VAL A 163 11.18 15.60 17.09
C VAL A 163 12.22 14.47 17.20
N ASP A 164 11.84 13.36 17.81
CA ASP A 164 12.75 12.22 18.03
C ASP A 164 12.98 11.36 16.78
N ASN A 165 12.09 11.44 15.77
CA ASN A 165 12.13 10.63 14.55
C ASN A 165 12.26 11.45 13.27
N LEU A 166 12.67 12.73 13.34
CA LEU A 166 12.73 13.62 12.18
C LEU A 166 13.60 13.05 11.04
N ALA A 167 14.72 12.43 11.37
CA ALA A 167 15.61 11.80 10.40
C ALA A 167 14.94 10.62 9.68
N ASP A 168 14.19 9.79 10.40
CA ASP A 168 13.48 8.65 9.84
C ASP A 168 12.32 9.10 8.93
N ILE A 169 11.58 10.12 9.37
CA ILE A 169 10.50 10.74 8.57
C ILE A 169 11.09 11.29 7.26
N GLN A 170 12.20 12.03 7.34
CA GLN A 170 12.84 12.60 6.16
C GLN A 170 13.31 11.50 5.19
N ALA A 171 13.92 10.42 5.70
CA ALA A 171 14.37 9.30 4.88
C ALA A 171 13.21 8.62 4.15
N VAL A 172 12.08 8.42 4.81
CA VAL A 172 10.89 7.79 4.21
C VAL A 172 10.24 8.70 3.17
N VAL A 173 10.18 10.02 3.43
CA VAL A 173 9.71 10.99 2.44
C VAL A 173 10.61 10.98 1.21
N ASP A 174 11.93 10.96 1.38
CA ASP A 174 12.89 10.90 0.27
C ASP A 174 12.71 9.61 -0.55
N LEU A 175 12.50 8.46 0.10
CA LEU A 175 12.18 7.20 -0.57
C LEU A 175 10.87 7.30 -1.37
N GLY A 176 9.83 7.89 -0.77
CA GLY A 176 8.55 8.16 -1.43
C GLY A 176 8.72 9.06 -2.65
N ILE A 177 9.51 10.13 -2.57
CA ILE A 177 9.82 11.02 -3.69
C ILE A 177 10.53 10.25 -4.81
N VAL A 178 11.55 9.44 -4.48
CA VAL A 178 12.27 8.63 -5.47
C VAL A 178 11.33 7.61 -6.14
N ARG A 179 10.43 7.00 -5.37
CA ARG A 179 9.41 6.08 -5.89
C ARG A 179 8.44 6.80 -6.82
N LEU A 180 7.87 7.93 -6.40
CA LEU A 180 6.96 8.74 -7.22
C LEU A 180 7.64 9.26 -8.49
N ALA A 181 8.93 9.62 -8.43
CA ALA A 181 9.70 10.01 -9.60
C ALA A 181 9.87 8.85 -10.60
N LYS A 182 9.94 7.60 -10.13
CA LYS A 182 9.92 6.39 -10.99
C LYS A 182 8.53 6.08 -11.54
N GLU A 183 7.49 6.41 -10.77
CA GLU A 183 6.08 6.27 -11.16
C GLU A 183 5.59 7.43 -12.04
N GLN A 184 6.42 8.44 -12.34
CA GLN A 184 6.11 9.51 -13.31
C GLN A 184 5.89 8.92 -14.71
N LEU A 185 4.66 8.51 -14.93
CA LEU A 185 4.04 8.41 -16.24
C LEU A 185 3.89 9.84 -16.76
N SER A 186 4.86 10.27 -17.56
CA SER A 186 4.73 11.50 -18.35
C SER A 186 3.72 11.24 -19.47
N LEU A 187 2.43 11.30 -19.12
CA LEU A 187 1.30 11.13 -20.03
C LEU A 187 0.64 12.48 -20.31
N ASP A 188 0.19 12.69 -21.54
CA ASP A 188 -0.51 13.92 -21.91
C ASP A 188 -1.98 13.90 -21.51
N VAL A 189 -2.61 12.72 -21.51
CA VAL A 189 -3.99 12.53 -21.06
C VAL A 189 -4.08 11.28 -20.19
N LEU A 190 -4.87 11.36 -19.12
CA LEU A 190 -5.03 10.28 -18.16
C LEU A 190 -6.49 10.23 -17.68
N VAL A 191 -7.07 9.03 -17.66
CA VAL A 191 -8.42 8.76 -17.13
C VAL A 191 -8.29 7.95 -15.84
N ARG A 192 -8.97 8.40 -14.78
CA ARG A 192 -8.99 7.74 -13.46
C ARG A 192 -10.40 7.31 -13.07
N SER A 193 -10.46 6.21 -12.34
CA SER A 193 -11.64 5.75 -11.59
C SER A 193 -11.19 5.43 -10.17
N GLY A 194 -11.56 6.29 -9.21
CA GLY A 194 -10.97 6.30 -7.88
C GLY A 194 -9.45 6.56 -7.95
N ASP A 195 -8.67 5.70 -7.29
CA ASP A 195 -7.21 5.77 -7.28
C ASP A 195 -6.54 5.04 -8.45
N ARG A 196 -7.32 4.38 -9.32
CA ARG A 196 -6.81 3.56 -10.43
C ARG A 196 -6.71 4.38 -11.70
N ILE A 197 -5.60 4.22 -12.43
CA ILE A 197 -5.44 4.77 -13.78
C ILE A 197 -5.98 3.75 -14.78
N GLU A 198 -7.18 4.01 -15.33
CA GLU A 198 -7.82 3.13 -16.31
C GLU A 198 -7.25 3.31 -17.71
N TYR A 199 -6.85 4.52 -18.07
CA TYR A 199 -6.23 4.80 -19.36
C TYR A 199 -5.15 5.85 -19.27
N GLY A 200 -4.03 5.60 -19.95
CA GLY A 200 -2.93 6.53 -20.12
C GLY A 200 -2.65 6.77 -21.60
N VAL A 201 -2.74 8.02 -22.05
CA VAL A 201 -2.51 8.38 -23.44
C VAL A 201 -1.31 9.32 -23.55
N GLN A 202 -0.40 8.98 -24.45
CA GLN A 202 0.64 9.89 -24.91
C GLN A 202 0.30 10.39 -26.31
N LEU A 203 0.32 11.70 -26.50
CA LEU A 203 0.16 12.34 -27.80
C LEU A 203 1.52 12.76 -28.33
N LYS A 204 1.72 12.65 -29.64
CA LYS A 204 2.95 13.14 -30.26
C LYS A 204 2.67 13.64 -31.66
N ASP A 205 3.14 14.84 -31.94
CA ASP A 205 3.25 15.34 -33.30
C ASP A 205 4.59 14.91 -33.91
N VAL A 206 4.55 14.38 -35.13
CA VAL A 206 5.70 13.76 -35.80
C VAL A 206 5.81 14.27 -37.24
N ASP A 207 6.90 14.97 -37.52
CA ASP A 207 7.11 15.66 -38.81
C ASP A 207 7.12 14.74 -40.05
N SER A 208 7.47 13.46 -39.90
CA SER A 208 7.47 12.48 -41.01
C SER A 208 7.57 11.04 -40.53
N ALA A 209 7.30 10.07 -41.40
CA ALA A 209 7.45 8.65 -41.07
C ALA A 209 8.88 8.28 -40.61
N SER A 210 9.90 8.97 -41.13
CA SER A 210 11.31 8.74 -40.76
C SER A 210 11.62 9.10 -39.30
N SER A 211 10.88 10.05 -38.72
CA SER A 211 11.01 10.52 -37.33
C SER A 211 10.32 9.58 -36.33
N LEU A 212 9.52 8.61 -36.79
CA LEU A 212 8.86 7.63 -35.90
C LEU A 212 9.85 6.85 -35.04
N LYS A 213 11.07 6.61 -35.54
CA LYS A 213 12.10 5.90 -34.76
C LYS A 213 12.52 6.67 -33.52
N SER A 214 12.69 7.98 -33.58
CA SER A 214 13.07 8.78 -32.41
C SER A 214 11.86 9.03 -31.51
N ALA A 215 10.70 9.35 -32.10
CA ALA A 215 9.46 9.62 -31.39
C ALA A 215 9.02 8.41 -30.53
N THR A 216 8.87 7.23 -31.14
CA THR A 216 8.45 6.04 -30.40
C THR A 216 9.50 5.57 -29.39
N ARG A 217 10.79 5.90 -29.58
CA ARG A 217 11.83 5.66 -28.57
C ARG A 217 11.58 6.49 -27.31
N GLY A 218 11.38 7.79 -27.49
CA GLY A 218 11.13 8.71 -26.37
C GLY A 218 9.87 8.30 -25.60
N ILE A 219 8.82 7.91 -26.32
CA ILE A 219 7.59 7.39 -25.74
C ILE A 219 7.88 6.15 -24.90
N ALA A 220 8.59 5.17 -25.46
CA ALA A 220 8.85 3.91 -24.80
C ALA A 220 9.80 4.01 -23.60
N GLU A 221 10.85 4.83 -23.70
CA GLU A 221 11.90 4.90 -22.68
C GLU A 221 11.61 5.92 -21.56
N LYS A 222 10.68 6.86 -21.78
CA LYS A 222 10.47 7.98 -20.85
C LYS A 222 9.02 8.24 -20.48
N GLN A 223 8.06 7.92 -21.34
CA GLN A 223 6.67 8.39 -21.17
C GLN A 223 5.73 7.26 -20.74
N LEU A 224 5.84 6.08 -21.36
CA LEU A 224 4.97 4.92 -21.10
C LEU A 224 5.63 3.82 -20.24
N LEU A 225 6.71 4.13 -19.53
CA LEU A 225 7.50 3.13 -18.79
C LEU A 225 6.82 2.66 -17.50
N GLY A 226 6.06 3.52 -16.81
CA GLY A 226 5.39 3.18 -15.54
C GLY A 226 4.27 2.16 -15.71
N GLN A 227 3.94 1.39 -14.68
CA GLN A 227 2.77 0.49 -14.73
C GLN A 227 1.48 1.27 -14.49
N ILE A 228 0.42 0.91 -15.22
CA ILE A 228 -0.95 1.36 -14.95
C ILE A 228 -1.86 0.13 -14.91
N ASP A 229 -2.96 0.24 -14.20
CA ASP A 229 -3.94 -0.84 -14.04
C ASP A 229 -4.72 -1.14 -15.32
N GLY A 230 -4.94 -0.12 -16.15
CA GLY A 230 -5.64 -0.25 -17.41
C GLY A 230 -4.72 -0.14 -18.63
N GLN A 231 -5.16 0.55 -19.68
CA GLN A 231 -4.53 0.46 -20.99
C GLN A 231 -3.73 1.70 -21.39
N LYS A 232 -2.57 1.47 -22.01
CA LYS A 232 -1.70 2.53 -22.51
C LYS A 232 -1.87 2.68 -24.01
N VAL A 233 -2.06 3.92 -24.47
CA VAL A 233 -2.16 4.24 -25.89
C VAL A 233 -1.18 5.38 -26.22
N ALA A 234 -0.42 5.22 -27.29
CA ALA A 234 0.38 6.30 -27.88
C ALA A 234 -0.26 6.69 -29.21
N ILE A 235 -0.75 7.92 -29.33
CA ILE A 235 -1.30 8.47 -30.57
C ILE A 235 -0.25 9.38 -31.18
N LEU A 236 0.22 9.03 -32.36
CA LEU A 236 1.23 9.78 -33.10
C LEU A 236 0.58 10.35 -34.35
N ASP A 237 0.41 11.66 -34.42
CA ASP A 237 0.02 12.36 -35.63
C ASP A 237 1.28 12.52 -36.49
N VAL A 238 1.27 11.95 -37.69
CA VAL A 238 2.40 11.85 -38.60
C VAL A 238 2.09 12.64 -39.86
N HIS A 239 2.84 13.72 -40.10
CA HIS A 239 2.72 14.56 -41.30
C HIS A 239 3.37 13.89 -42.52
N ASP A 240 2.82 12.74 -42.88
CA ASP A 240 3.25 11.91 -44.00
C ASP A 240 2.08 11.02 -44.45
N ILE A 241 2.28 10.24 -45.50
CA ILE A 241 1.32 9.22 -45.97
C ILE A 241 1.76 7.82 -45.54
N LYS A 242 0.81 6.88 -45.43
CA LYS A 242 1.09 5.48 -45.05
C LYS A 242 2.13 4.80 -45.93
N ALA A 243 2.21 5.16 -47.21
CA ALA A 243 3.19 4.58 -48.15
C ALA A 243 4.65 4.87 -47.75
N ALA A 244 4.91 5.91 -46.95
CA ALA A 244 6.23 6.23 -46.43
C ALA A 244 6.65 5.32 -45.26
N LEU A 245 5.72 4.54 -44.70
CA LEU A 245 6.01 3.62 -43.61
C LEU A 245 6.66 2.33 -44.15
N THR A 246 7.92 2.12 -43.78
CA THR A 246 8.65 0.89 -44.12
C THR A 246 8.42 -0.22 -43.09
N ASP A 247 8.52 -1.48 -43.51
CA ASP A 247 8.44 -2.66 -42.62
C ASP A 247 9.42 -2.59 -41.45
N LYS A 248 10.60 -2.00 -41.68
CA LYS A 248 11.62 -1.79 -40.65
C LYS A 248 11.13 -0.84 -39.56
N ILE A 249 10.46 0.25 -39.93
CA ILE A 249 9.90 1.21 -38.97
C ILE A 249 8.74 0.56 -38.23
N LEU A 250 7.85 -0.12 -38.95
CA LEU A 250 6.72 -0.83 -38.35
C LEU A 250 7.18 -1.89 -37.33
N GLY A 251 8.21 -2.67 -37.66
CA GLY A 251 8.81 -3.65 -36.75
C GLY A 251 9.38 -3.03 -35.47
N LEU A 252 9.98 -1.83 -35.57
CA LEU A 252 10.46 -1.07 -34.40
C LEU A 252 9.32 -0.58 -33.51
N VAL A 253 8.24 -0.06 -34.10
CA VAL A 253 7.04 0.35 -33.36
C VAL A 253 6.42 -0.86 -32.67
N ALA A 254 6.28 -2.00 -33.36
CA ALA A 254 5.74 -3.24 -32.80
C ALA A 254 6.60 -3.82 -31.66
N HIS A 255 7.93 -3.66 -31.74
CA HIS A 255 8.81 -4.04 -30.63
C HIS A 255 8.56 -3.16 -29.40
N ARG A 256 8.42 -1.84 -29.60
CA ARG A 256 8.19 -0.88 -28.51
C ARG A 256 6.82 -1.01 -27.87
N ALA A 257 5.78 -1.21 -28.68
CA ALA A 257 4.43 -1.55 -28.21
C ALA A 257 4.44 -2.73 -27.23
N ARG A 258 5.21 -3.78 -27.55
CA ARG A 258 5.40 -4.94 -26.66
C ARG A 258 6.18 -4.60 -25.39
N LEU A 259 7.25 -3.82 -25.48
CA LEU A 259 8.06 -3.44 -24.31
C LEU A 259 7.24 -2.63 -23.29
N THR A 260 6.37 -1.74 -23.75
CA THR A 260 5.58 -0.88 -22.86
C THR A 260 4.21 -1.45 -22.50
N ASN A 261 3.83 -2.60 -23.07
CA ASN A 261 2.47 -3.13 -23.07
C ASN A 261 1.43 -2.05 -23.48
N ALA A 262 1.69 -1.37 -24.60
CA ALA A 262 0.87 -0.26 -25.08
C ALA A 262 0.46 -0.44 -26.54
N THR A 263 -0.61 0.24 -26.94
CA THR A 263 -1.04 0.33 -28.34
C THR A 263 -0.55 1.64 -28.94
N PHE A 264 0.07 1.57 -30.11
CA PHE A 264 0.50 2.73 -30.87
C PHE A 264 -0.47 2.95 -32.04
N VAL A 265 -1.11 4.11 -32.08
CA VAL A 265 -1.98 4.56 -33.17
C VAL A 265 -1.20 5.60 -33.97
N LEU A 266 -0.75 5.21 -35.16
CA LEU A 266 -0.05 6.10 -36.10
C LEU A 266 -1.10 6.72 -37.02
N ARG A 267 -1.31 8.04 -36.96
CA ARG A 267 -2.28 8.78 -37.77
C ARG A 267 -1.54 9.54 -38.86
N PHE A 268 -1.60 9.03 -40.08
CA PHE A 268 -1.07 9.66 -41.28
C PHE A 268 -2.15 10.55 -41.93
N GLU A 269 -1.75 11.38 -42.90
CA GLU A 269 -2.68 12.23 -43.66
C GLU A 269 -3.73 11.42 -44.43
N ASP A 270 -3.38 10.20 -44.87
CA ASP A 270 -4.23 9.32 -45.68
C ASP A 270 -4.86 8.16 -44.87
N GLY A 271 -4.78 8.19 -43.53
CA GLY A 271 -5.45 7.26 -42.62
C GLY A 271 -4.57 6.81 -41.44
N SER A 272 -5.04 5.83 -40.66
CA SER A 272 -4.32 5.38 -39.46
C SER A 272 -3.88 3.91 -39.52
N ILE A 273 -2.87 3.58 -38.74
CA ILE A 273 -2.37 2.22 -38.50
C ILE A 273 -2.25 2.00 -36.99
N THR A 274 -2.85 0.93 -36.49
CA THR A 274 -2.78 0.54 -35.08
C THR A 274 -1.78 -0.60 -34.88
N VAL A 275 -0.95 -0.50 -33.85
CA VAL A 275 0.09 -1.48 -33.52
C VAL A 275 0.02 -1.82 -32.03
N PRO A 276 -0.36 -3.04 -31.63
CA PRO A 276 -0.81 -4.15 -32.49
C PRO A 276 -2.15 -3.86 -33.17
N ALA A 277 -2.47 -4.54 -34.28
CA ALA A 277 -3.64 -4.24 -35.12
C ALA A 277 -5.00 -4.27 -34.40
N ASN A 278 -5.13 -5.11 -33.36
CA ASN A 278 -6.33 -5.22 -32.53
C ASN A 278 -6.15 -4.56 -31.15
N GLY A 279 -5.17 -3.68 -31.03
CA GLY A 279 -4.94 -2.94 -29.80
C GLY A 279 -6.03 -1.90 -29.56
N PRO A 280 -6.33 -1.56 -28.30
CA PRO A 280 -7.23 -0.46 -27.95
C PRO A 280 -6.78 0.88 -28.54
N THR A 281 -7.72 1.59 -29.17
CA THR A 281 -7.47 2.89 -29.82
C THR A 281 -8.21 4.06 -29.17
N TYR A 282 -8.98 3.79 -28.12
CA TYR A 282 -9.77 4.77 -27.37
C TYR A 282 -9.37 4.69 -25.88
N PRO A 283 -9.37 5.81 -25.14
CA PRO A 283 -9.65 5.77 -23.71
C PRO A 283 -11.09 5.35 -23.43
#